data_AF-A0A820KCQ0-F1
#
_entry.id   AF-A0A820KCQ0-F1
#
_cell.length_a   1.000
_cell.length_b   1.000
_cell.length_c   1.000
_cell.angle_alpha   90.00
_cell.angle_beta   90.00
_cell.angle_gamma   90.00
#
_symmetry.space_group_name_H-M   'P 1'
#
loop_
_entity.id
_entity.type
_entity.pdbx_description
1 polymer ?
#
loop_
_entity_poly.entity_id
_entity_poly.type
_entity_poly.pdbx_seq_one_letter_code
_entity_poly.pdbx_strand_id
1 'polypeptide(L)' 'ISNEFHYCATCGRSTGVRLTFCKRCQLVYFCSKACKVAGWNAFHRHECQIVNQISEGDRPITTSKTVSSKNKVCF' A
#
# COMPACT_ATOMS: atom_id res chain seq x y z
N ILE A 1 -9.09 -11.87 -21.40
CA ILE A 1 -8.08 -12.41 -20.46
C ILE A 1 -7.44 -11.21 -19.78
N SER A 2 -7.94 -10.88 -18.59
CA SER A 2 -7.43 -9.75 -17.81
C SER A 2 -6.05 -10.15 -17.27
N ASN A 3 -4.98 -9.61 -17.87
CA ASN A 3 -3.63 -9.87 -17.39
C ASN A 3 -3.38 -9.00 -16.14
N GLU A 4 -3.63 -9.55 -14.96
CA GLU A 4 -3.12 -8.99 -13.71
C GLU A 4 -1.61 -9.20 -13.65
N PHE A 5 -0.87 -8.23 -14.21
CA PHE A 5 0.58 -8.19 -14.10
C PHE A 5 0.98 -7.80 -12.68
N HIS A 6 1.42 -8.77 -11.89
CA HIS A 6 2.07 -8.49 -10.61
C HIS A 6 3.50 -8.00 -10.84
N TYR A 7 3.89 -6.95 -10.12
CA TYR A 7 5.22 -6.35 -10.22
C TYR A 7 5.80 -6.08 -8.83
N CYS A 8 7.12 -6.02 -8.75
CA CYS A 8 7.78 -5.66 -7.50
C CYS A 8 7.55 -4.17 -7.19
N ALA A 9 6.96 -3.86 -6.04
CA ALA A 9 6.67 -2.47 -5.64
C ALA A 9 7.94 -1.59 -5.51
N THR A 10 9.09 -2.20 -5.25
CA THR A 10 10.38 -1.48 -5.09
C THR A 10 11.14 -1.25 -6.39
N CYS A 11 11.15 -2.22 -7.31
CA CYS A 11 11.99 -2.17 -8.51
C CYS A 11 11.23 -2.31 -9.83
N GLY A 12 9.90 -2.43 -9.79
CA GLY A 12 9.03 -2.50 -10.98
C GLY A 12 9.12 -3.78 -11.80
N ARG A 13 9.99 -4.74 -11.47
CA ARG A 13 10.17 -5.98 -12.24
C ARG A 13 9.00 -6.96 -12.05
N SER A 14 8.47 -7.48 -13.15
CA SER A 14 7.38 -8.47 -13.20
C SER A 14 7.76 -9.78 -13.91
N THR A 15 8.72 -9.76 -14.83
CA THR A 15 9.10 -10.92 -15.65
C THR A 15 10.29 -11.68 -15.07
N GLY A 16 10.21 -13.02 -15.06
CA GLY A 16 11.32 -13.91 -14.68
C GLY A 16 11.73 -13.92 -13.20
N VAL A 17 10.94 -13.32 -12.30
CA VAL A 17 11.26 -13.24 -10.87
C VAL A 17 10.15 -13.86 -10.02
N ARG A 18 10.54 -14.54 -8.92
CA ARG A 18 9.59 -15.07 -7.93
C ARG A 18 9.10 -13.93 -7.04
N LEU A 19 7.91 -13.43 -7.35
CA LEU A 19 7.23 -12.42 -6.54
C LEU A 19 6.68 -13.07 -5.27
N THR A 20 7.00 -12.48 -4.13
CA THR A 20 6.47 -12.85 -2.82
C THR A 20 5.56 -11.73 -2.34
N PHE A 21 4.31 -12.06 -2.07
CA PHE A 21 3.36 -11.10 -1.51
C PHE A 21 3.63 -10.87 -0.02
N CYS A 22 3.22 -9.69 0.48
CA CYS A 22 3.23 -9.45 1.91
C CYS A 22 2.09 -10.22 2.59
N LYS A 23 2.39 -11.13 3.52
CA LYS A 23 1.36 -11.96 4.20
C LYS A 23 0.35 -11.17 5.05
N ARG A 24 0.65 -9.91 5.38
CA ARG A 24 -0.24 -9.06 6.19
C ARG A 24 -1.32 -8.40 5.35
N CYS A 25 -0.91 -7.62 4.35
CA CYS A 25 -1.83 -6.86 3.52
C CYS A 25 -2.21 -7.58 2.22
N GLN A 26 -1.42 -8.55 1.76
CA GLN A 26 -1.57 -9.31 0.50
C GLN A 26 -1.72 -8.47 -0.79
N LEU A 27 -1.60 -7.14 -0.72
CA LEU A 27 -1.74 -6.23 -1.87
C LEU A 27 -0.43 -5.92 -2.60
N VAL A 28 0.71 -6.00 -1.92
CA VAL A 28 2.02 -5.66 -2.52
C VAL A 28 2.88 -6.90 -2.72
N TYR A 29 3.66 -6.88 -3.80
CA TYR A 29 4.56 -7.94 -4.20
C TYR A 29 6.02 -7.46 -4.20
N PHE A 30 6.93 -8.35 -3.81
CA PHE A 30 8.37 -8.11 -3.81
C PHE A 30 9.10 -9.26 -4.48
N CYS A 31 10.06 -8.96 -5.36
CA CYS A 31 10.82 -9.99 -6.07
C CYS A 31 11.96 -10.63 -5.24
N SER A 32 12.37 -10.00 -4.14
CA SER A 32 13.46 -10.49 -3.29
C SER A 32 13.35 -9.95 -1.87
N LYS A 33 14.07 -10.56 -0.92
CA LYS A 33 14.15 -10.08 0.46
C LYS A 33 14.76 -8.69 0.55
N ALA A 34 15.72 -8.36 -0.31
CA ALA A 34 16.32 -7.03 -0.39
C ALA A 34 15.28 -5.98 -0.81
N CYS A 35 14.51 -6.24 -1.87
CA CYS A 35 13.42 -5.35 -2.27
C CYS A 35 12.35 -5.23 -1.20
N LYS A 36 12.01 -6.33 -0.51
CA LYS A 36 11.07 -6.27 0.62
C LYS A 36 11.53 -5.31 1.70
N VAL A 37 12.79 -5.39 2.14
CA VAL A 37 13.32 -4.52 3.21
C VAL A 37 13.43 -3.07 2.75
N ALA A 38 13.90 -2.83 1.52
CA ALA A 38 13.98 -1.48 0.95
C ALA A 38 12.59 -0.84 0.81
N GLY A 39 11.61 -1.56 0.25
CA GLY A 39 10.24 -1.09 0.15
C GLY A 39 9.55 -0.94 1.51
N TRP A 40 9.86 -1.82 2.47
CA TRP A 40 9.37 -1.74 3.84
C TRP A 40 9.77 -0.42 4.51
N ASN A 41 11.05 -0.07 4.45
CA ASN A 41 11.57 1.15 5.07
C ASN A 41 11.14 2.42 4.33
N ALA A 42 10.96 2.35 3.01
CA ALA A 42 10.64 3.53 2.20
C ALA A 42 9.15 3.94 2.26
N PHE A 43 8.22 2.99 2.11
CA PHE A 43 6.79 3.30 1.99
C PHE A 43 5.87 2.24 2.61
N HIS A 44 6.25 0.97 2.56
CA HIS A 44 5.30 -0.11 2.83
C HIS A 44 4.93 -0.25 4.32
N ARG A 45 5.75 0.24 5.26
CA ARG A 45 5.44 0.15 6.70
C ARG A 45 4.10 0.81 7.06
N HIS A 46 3.82 2.00 6.54
CA HIS A 46 2.61 2.76 6.83
C HIS A 46 1.42 2.20 6.04
N GLU A 47 1.62 1.96 4.74
CA GLU A 47 0.62 1.37 3.85
C GLU A 47 0.11 0.02 4.35
N CYS A 48 1.02 -0.86 4.80
CA CYS A 48 0.66 -2.18 5.30
C CYS A 48 -0.28 -2.12 6.51
N GLN A 49 -0.12 -1.11 7.37
CA GLN A 49 -0.97 -0.94 8.54
C GLN A 49 -2.36 -0.43 8.15
N ILE A 50 -2.43 0.52 7.23
CA ILE A 50 -3.70 1.07 6.71
C ILE A 50 -4.50 -0.03 6.02
N VAL A 51 -3.87 -0.80 5.13
CA VAL A 51 -4.54 -1.88 4.39
C VAL A 51 -5.10 -2.94 5.35
N ASN A 52 -4.33 -3.32 6.37
CA ASN A 52 -4.77 -4.31 7.36
C ASN A 52 -5.93 -3.79 8.23
N GLN A 53 -6.15 -2.47 8.30
CA GLN A 53 -7.32 -1.88 8.96
C GLN A 53 -8.54 -1.81 8.04
N ILE A 54 -8.33 -1.84 6.72
CA ILE A 54 -9.39 -1.79 5.70
C ILE A 54 -9.93 -3.19 5.38
N SER A 55 -9.09 -4.23 5.40
CA SER A 55 -9.45 -5.60 4.99
C SER A 55 -10.51 -6.29 5.86
N GLU A 56 -10.81 -5.76 7.05
CA GLU A 56 -11.85 -6.29 7.94
C GLU A 56 -13.24 -5.67 7.69
N GLY A 57 -13.40 -4.88 6.63
CA GLY A 57 -14.68 -4.24 6.33
C GLY A 57 -14.88 -3.99 4.85
N ASP A 58 -15.63 -4.89 4.20
CA ASP A 58 -16.48 -4.56 3.05
C ASP A 58 -17.49 -3.46 3.46
N ARG A 59 -17.02 -2.22 3.60
CA ARG A 59 -17.88 -1.05 3.56
C ARG A 59 -17.10 0.12 2.95
N PRO A 60 -17.60 0.74 1.86
CA PRO A 60 -16.95 1.88 1.25
C PRO A 60 -16.94 3.04 2.27
N ILE A 61 -15.76 3.37 2.79
CA ILE A 61 -15.52 4.69 3.35
C ILE A 61 -15.37 5.61 2.15
N THR A 62 -16.49 6.22 1.76
CA THR A 62 -16.47 7.47 1.01
C THR A 62 -15.53 8.42 1.74
N THR A 63 -14.34 8.65 1.19
CA THR A 63 -13.57 9.86 1.47
C THR A 63 -14.35 11.05 0.94
N SER A 64 -15.41 11.46 1.63
CA SER A 64 -15.79 12.87 1.63
C SER A 64 -14.71 13.60 2.43
N LYS A 65 -13.71 14.08 1.71
CA LYS A 65 -13.02 15.30 2.12
C LYS A 65 -14.08 16.40 2.23
N THR A 66 -14.63 16.63 3.41
CA THR A 66 -15.13 17.96 3.76
C THR A 66 -13.96 18.73 4.34
N VAL A 67 -13.38 19.59 3.51
CA VAL A 67 -12.66 20.77 3.99
C VAL A 67 -13.57 21.48 5.00
N SER A 68 -13.14 21.60 6.26
CA SER A 68 -13.80 22.48 7.22
C SER A 68 -12.76 23.29 7.98
N SER A 69 -12.50 24.45 7.37
CA SER A 69 -11.88 25.63 7.93
C SER A 69 -12.36 25.94 9.36
N LYS A 70 -11.45 26.40 10.23
CA LYS A 70 -11.76 27.34 11.32
C LYS A 70 -10.50 28.11 11.72
N ASN A 71 -10.43 29.32 11.18
CA ASN A 71 -9.61 30.46 11.55
C ASN A 71 -9.31 30.52 13.07
N LYS A 72 -8.03 30.66 13.45
CA LYS A 72 -7.65 31.22 14.76
C LYS A 72 -6.83 32.49 14.49
N VAL A 73 -7.49 33.64 14.63
CA VAL A 73 -6.82 34.91 14.86
C VAL A 73 -6.30 34.86 16.30
N CYS A 74 -5.00 35.04 16.48
CA CYS A 74 -4.42 35.24 17.81
C CYS A 74 -4.54 36.73 18.17
N PHE A 75 -5.11 37.00 19.35
CA PHE A 75 -5.19 38.30 20.00
C PHE A 75 -3.83 38.74 20.55
#